data_AF-A0A518JZ60-F1
#
_entry.id   AF-A0A518JZ60-F1
#
_cell.length_a   1.000
_cell.length_b   1.000
_cell.length_c   1.000
_cell.angle_alpha   90.00
_cell.angle_beta   90.00
_cell.angle_gamma   90.00
#
_symmetry.space_group_name_H-M   'P 1'
#
loop_
_entity.id
_entity.type
_entity.pdbx_description
1 polymer ?
#
loop_
_entity_poly.entity_id
_entity_poly.type
_entity_poly.pdbx_seq_one_letter_code
_entity_poly.pdbx_strand_id
1 'polypeptide(L)'
;MRAHEFDEKRLRELLPAIEFQQAIATVATISEKTEDRSMYDQREKALRDHEWRLAAAREEGEKIGEARGEARGVVLGRIQILQGILSMTVSSEDALRDATTEQLIEIEADLQRIARARGQA
;
A
#
# COMPACT_ATOMS: atom_id res chain seq x y z
N MET A 1 -13.95 -38.32 6.37
CA MET A 1 -14.16 -38.82 4.99
C MET A 1 -14.62 -37.63 4.18
N ARG A 2 -13.82 -37.15 3.22
CA ARG A 2 -14.10 -35.93 2.44
C ARG A 2 -14.85 -36.35 1.16
N ALA A 3 -16.10 -35.92 1.01
CA ALA A 3 -16.95 -36.32 -0.12
C ALA A 3 -16.43 -35.91 -1.52
N HIS A 4 -15.42 -35.04 -1.58
CA HIS A 4 -14.77 -34.59 -2.82
C HIS A 4 -13.67 -35.52 -3.33
N GLU A 5 -13.33 -36.58 -2.61
CA GLU A 5 -12.23 -37.51 -3.00
C GLU A 5 -12.71 -38.67 -3.90
N PHE A 6 -14.01 -38.81 -4.12
CA PHE A 6 -14.57 -39.85 -4.98
C PHE A 6 -15.19 -39.21 -6.22
N ASP A 7 -14.57 -39.43 -7.38
CA ASP A 7 -15.15 -39.04 -8.65
C ASP A 7 -16.44 -39.84 -8.92
N GLU A 8 -17.31 -39.29 -9.76
CA GLU A 8 -18.61 -39.89 -10.05
C GLU A 8 -18.46 -41.34 -10.57
N LYS A 9 -17.40 -41.59 -11.36
CA LYS A 9 -17.08 -42.89 -11.92
C LYS A 9 -16.77 -43.92 -10.83
N ARG A 10 -15.99 -43.54 -9.83
CA ARG A 10 -15.60 -44.36 -8.70
C ARG A 10 -16.76 -44.65 -7.77
N LEU A 11 -17.65 -43.68 -7.57
CA LEU A 11 -18.89 -43.89 -6.83
C LEU A 11 -19.82 -44.89 -7.54
N ARG A 12 -19.91 -44.83 -8.87
CA ARG A 12 -20.68 -45.80 -9.67
C ARG A 12 -20.10 -47.21 -9.64
N GLU A 13 -18.77 -47.35 -9.54
CA GLU A 13 -18.09 -48.64 -9.36
C GLU A 13 -18.32 -49.23 -7.96
N LEU A 14 -18.29 -48.40 -6.91
CA LEU A 14 -18.44 -48.84 -5.52
C LEU A 14 -19.89 -49.09 -5.12
N LEU A 15 -20.84 -48.35 -5.71
CA LEU A 15 -22.27 -48.42 -5.44
C LEU A 15 -23.05 -48.62 -6.75
N PRO A 16 -22.95 -49.81 -7.38
CA PRO A 16 -23.54 -50.07 -8.69
C PRO A 16 -25.05 -50.24 -8.67
N ALA A 17 -25.66 -50.42 -7.49
CA ALA A 17 -27.10 -50.62 -7.34
C ALA A 17 -27.87 -49.40 -7.88
N ILE A 18 -29.00 -49.66 -8.56
CA ILE A 18 -29.77 -48.65 -9.30
C ILE A 18 -30.25 -47.52 -8.38
N GLU A 19 -30.52 -47.85 -7.12
CA GLU A 19 -31.00 -46.95 -6.07
C GLU A 19 -29.98 -45.87 -5.73
N PHE A 20 -28.68 -46.16 -5.88
CA PHE A 20 -27.60 -45.19 -5.62
C PHE A 20 -27.26 -44.32 -6.83
N GLN A 21 -27.66 -44.70 -8.04
CA GLN A 21 -27.31 -43.95 -9.26
C GLN A 21 -27.88 -42.53 -9.25
N GLN A 22 -29.12 -42.36 -8.76
CA GLN A 22 -29.76 -41.05 -8.65
C GLN A 22 -29.08 -40.16 -7.59
N ALA A 23 -28.68 -40.74 -6.46
CA ALA A 23 -27.94 -40.01 -5.43
C ALA A 23 -26.55 -39.60 -5.92
N ILE A 24 -25.84 -40.48 -6.62
CA ILE A 24 -24.52 -40.20 -7.22
C ILE A 24 -24.63 -39.05 -8.23
N ALA A 25 -25.61 -39.09 -9.13
CA ALA A 25 -25.84 -38.02 -10.11
C ALA A 25 -26.15 -36.67 -9.43
N THR A 26 -26.98 -36.67 -8.38
CA THR A 26 -27.33 -35.47 -7.62
C THR A 26 -26.10 -34.86 -6.94
N VAL A 27 -25.27 -35.69 -6.32
CA VAL A 27 -24.03 -35.24 -5.67
C VAL A 27 -23.03 -34.69 -6.69
N ALA A 28 -22.90 -35.32 -7.87
CA ALA A 28 -22.03 -34.82 -8.94
C ALA A 28 -22.45 -33.41 -9.40
N THR A 29 -23.75 -33.19 -9.64
CA THR A 29 -24.28 -31.86 -10.02
C THR A 29 -24.06 -30.80 -8.92
N ILE A 30 -24.21 -31.17 -7.65
CA ILE A 30 -23.96 -30.26 -6.53
C ILE A 30 -22.47 -29.91 -6.45
N SER A 31 -21.59 -30.89 -6.58
CA SER A 31 -20.14 -30.70 -6.56
C SER A 31 -19.67 -29.79 -7.69
N GLU A 32 -20.12 -30.03 -8.92
CA GLU A 32 -19.79 -29.19 -10.09
C GLU A 32 -20.19 -27.72 -9.87
N LYS A 33 -21.43 -27.47 -9.43
CA LYS A 33 -21.90 -26.10 -9.12
C LYS A 33 -21.15 -25.46 -7.95
N THR A 34 -20.74 -26.25 -6.96
CA THR A 34 -19.97 -25.76 -5.81
C THR A 34 -18.55 -25.40 -6.24
N GLU A 35 -17.96 -26.19 -7.13
CA GLU A 35 -16.65 -25.92 -7.71
C GLU A 35 -16.67 -24.62 -8.52
N ASP A 36 -17.64 -24.45 -9.43
CA ASP A 36 -17.86 -23.22 -10.19
C ASP A 36 -18.01 -21.99 -9.28
N ARG A 37 -18.83 -22.11 -8.23
CA ARG A 37 -18.99 -21.04 -7.24
C ARG A 37 -17.69 -20.75 -6.50
N SER A 38 -16.95 -21.79 -6.10
CA SER A 38 -15.67 -21.60 -5.41
C SER A 38 -14.64 -20.90 -6.28
N MET A 39 -14.64 -21.18 -7.59
CA MET A 39 -13.77 -20.52 -8.55
C MET A 39 -14.15 -19.06 -8.75
N TYR A 40 -15.45 -18.75 -8.79
CA TYR A 40 -15.95 -17.37 -8.83
C TYR A 40 -15.58 -16.60 -7.55
N ASP A 41 -15.86 -17.16 -6.38
CA ASP A 41 -15.57 -16.56 -5.07
C ASP A 41 -14.05 -16.31 -4.90
N GLN A 42 -13.21 -17.22 -5.38
CA GLN A 42 -11.75 -17.05 -5.38
C GLN A 42 -11.31 -15.88 -6.26
N ARG A 43 -11.90 -15.73 -7.46
CA ARG A 43 -11.60 -14.60 -8.36
C ARG A 43 -12.06 -13.29 -7.74
N GLU A 44 -13.27 -13.25 -7.20
CA GLU A 44 -13.80 -12.05 -6.55
C GLU A 44 -12.94 -11.65 -5.35
N LYS A 45 -12.54 -12.61 -4.52
CA LYS A 45 -11.62 -12.38 -3.41
C LYS A 45 -10.28 -11.84 -3.90
N ALA A 46 -9.69 -12.41 -4.95
CA ALA A 46 -8.42 -11.95 -5.49
C ALA A 46 -8.50 -10.51 -6.02
N LEU A 47 -9.62 -10.14 -6.66
CA LEU A 47 -9.87 -8.77 -7.10
C LEU A 47 -9.96 -7.80 -5.92
N ARG A 48 -10.75 -8.15 -4.89
CA ARG A 48 -10.89 -7.32 -3.68
C ARG A 48 -9.57 -7.18 -2.93
N ASP A 49 -8.80 -8.26 -2.79
CA ASP A 49 -7.47 -8.23 -2.16
C ASP A 49 -6.50 -7.33 -2.95
N HIS A 50 -6.59 -7.32 -4.27
CA HIS A 50 -5.81 -6.43 -5.13
C HIS A 50 -6.23 -4.96 -4.95
N GLU A 51 -7.52 -4.67 -5.00
CA GLU A 51 -8.08 -3.32 -4.77
C GLU A 51 -7.71 -2.79 -3.39
N TRP A 52 -7.84 -3.63 -2.35
CA TRP A 52 -7.48 -3.28 -0.99
C TRP A 52 -5.99 -2.94 -0.88
N ARG A 53 -5.12 -3.73 -1.51
CA ARG A 53 -3.68 -3.46 -1.54
C ARG A 53 -3.34 -2.14 -2.24
N LEU A 54 -4.02 -1.83 -3.35
CA LEU A 54 -3.84 -0.56 -4.06
C LEU A 54 -4.30 0.64 -3.22
N ALA A 55 -5.45 0.51 -2.56
CA ALA A 55 -5.97 1.55 -1.67
C ALA A 55 -5.03 1.80 -0.49
N ALA A 56 -4.56 0.74 0.16
CA ALA A 56 -3.60 0.83 1.27
C ALA A 56 -2.27 1.48 0.82
N ALA A 57 -1.74 1.10 -0.34
CA ALA A 57 -0.52 1.69 -0.88
C ALA A 57 -0.67 3.18 -1.21
N ARG A 58 -1.85 3.60 -1.70
CA ARG A 58 -2.15 5.01 -1.94
C ARG A 58 -2.23 5.79 -0.62
N GLU A 59 -2.98 5.27 0.35
CA GLU A 59 -3.13 5.91 1.66
C GLU A 59 -1.77 6.04 2.37
N GLU A 60 -0.93 5.00 2.33
CA GLU A 60 0.42 5.05 2.89
C GLU A 60 1.30 6.08 2.14
N GLY A 61 1.21 6.11 0.81
CA GLY A 61 1.91 7.10 0.00
C GLY A 61 1.52 8.55 0.31
N GLU A 62 0.23 8.80 0.50
CA GLU A 62 -0.30 10.12 0.90
C GLU A 62 0.20 10.52 2.29
N LYS A 63 0.10 9.63 3.29
CA LYS A 63 0.60 9.89 4.65
C LYS A 63 2.11 10.17 4.68
N ILE A 64 2.90 9.38 3.95
CA ILE A 64 4.34 9.58 3.86
C ILE A 64 4.64 10.90 3.13
N GLY A 65 3.90 11.21 2.07
CA GLY A 65 4.04 12.45 1.31
C GLY A 65 3.74 13.68 2.16
N GLU A 66 2.65 13.66 2.92
CA GLU A 66 2.25 14.72 3.84
C GLU A 66 3.29 14.92 4.94
N ALA A 67 3.69 13.86 5.64
CA ALA A 67 4.70 13.94 6.70
C ALA A 67 6.05 14.45 6.18
N ARG A 68 6.48 14.02 4.98
CA ARG A 68 7.70 14.55 4.33
C ARG A 68 7.55 16.00 3.93
N GLY A 69 6.37 16.38 3.40
CA GLY A 69 6.05 17.75 3.01
C GLY A 69 6.08 18.71 4.20
N GLU A 70 5.44 18.34 5.30
CA GLU A 70 5.45 19.10 6.56
C GLU A 70 6.87 19.27 7.10
N ALA A 71 7.62 18.17 7.23
CA ALA A 71 9.01 18.22 7.73
C ALA A 71 9.89 19.12 6.86
N ARG A 72 9.74 19.03 5.54
CA ARG A 72 10.47 19.88 4.59
C ARG A 72 10.05 21.35 4.69
N GLY A 73 8.75 21.63 4.81
CA GLY A 73 8.22 22.98 5.00
C GLY A 73 8.76 23.66 6.25
N VAL A 74 8.91 22.91 7.35
CA VAL A 74 9.53 23.41 8.59
C VAL A 74 10.98 23.84 8.35
N VAL A 75 11.79 23.03 7.66
CA VAL A 75 13.19 23.36 7.36
C VAL A 75 13.28 24.59 6.44
N LEU A 76 12.45 24.65 5.39
CA LEU A 76 12.39 25.80 4.47
C LEU A 76 12.07 27.10 5.20
N GLY A 77 11.05 27.09 6.07
CA GLY A 77 10.69 28.26 6.87
C GLY A 77 11.82 28.70 7.79
N ARG A 78 12.54 27.77 8.42
CA ARG A 78 13.70 28.09 9.26
C ARG A 78 14.84 28.71 8.46
N ILE A 79 15.14 28.20 7.27
CA ILE A 79 16.13 28.78 6.35
C ILE A 79 15.78 30.23 6.03
N GLN A 80 14.53 30.49 5.61
CA GLN A 80 14.08 31.83 5.25
C GLN A 80 14.15 32.81 6.43
N ILE A 81 13.75 32.36 7.62
CA ILE A 81 13.86 33.16 8.85
C ILE A 81 15.33 33.48 9.16
N LEU A 82 16.22 32.48 9.12
CA LEU A 82 17.64 32.68 9.37
C LEU A 82 18.28 33.63 8.35
N GLN A 83 17.95 33.50 7.06
CA GLN A 83 18.40 34.42 6.01
C GLN A 83 17.95 35.86 6.31
N GLY A 84 16.68 36.06 6.70
CA GLY A 84 16.16 37.38 7.07
C GLY A 84 16.90 37.99 8.27
N ILE A 85 17.10 37.22 9.34
CA ILE A 85 17.85 37.67 10.54
C ILE A 85 19.31 38.00 10.19
N LEU A 86 19.92 37.23 9.30
CA LEU A 86 21.28 37.45 8.83
C LEU A 86 21.40 38.58 7.80
N SER A 87 20.28 39.20 7.41
CA SER A 87 20.22 40.23 6.36
C SER A 87 20.74 39.73 5.00
N MET A 88 20.56 38.43 4.74
CA MET A 88 20.83 37.79 3.46
C MET A 88 19.59 37.85 2.56
N THR A 89 19.78 37.68 1.26
CA THR A 89 18.64 37.53 0.34
C THR A 89 17.85 36.27 0.70
N VAL A 90 16.56 36.44 1.01
CA VAL A 90 15.67 35.34 1.35
C VAL A 90 15.37 34.53 0.09
N SER A 91 15.58 33.22 0.17
CA SER A 91 15.29 32.29 -0.93
C SER A 91 13.79 32.11 -1.10
N SER A 92 13.32 32.14 -2.34
CA SER A 92 11.94 31.76 -2.67
C SER A 92 11.73 30.25 -2.50
N GLU A 93 10.48 29.84 -2.30
CA GLU A 93 10.12 28.41 -2.23
C GLU A 93 10.52 27.67 -3.52
N ASP A 94 10.30 28.29 -4.68
CA ASP A 94 10.67 27.72 -5.98
C ASP A 94 12.18 27.48 -6.11
N ALA A 95 13.01 28.38 -5.58
CA ALA A 95 14.46 28.22 -5.63
C ALA A 95 14.97 27.04 -4.77
N LEU A 96 14.20 26.64 -3.75
CA LEU A 96 14.53 25.55 -2.83
C LEU A 96 13.74 24.27 -3.13
N ARG A 97 12.88 24.27 -4.15
CA ARG A 97 12.02 23.16 -4.52
C ARG A 97 12.80 21.96 -5.08
N ASP A 98 13.88 22.22 -5.81
CA ASP A 98 14.69 21.16 -6.41
C ASP A 98 15.77 20.61 -5.47
N ALA A 99 16.01 21.27 -4.34
CA ALA A 99 16.95 20.80 -3.33
C ALA A 99 16.45 19.54 -2.63
N THR A 100 17.35 18.62 -2.29
CA THR A 100 17.01 17.45 -1.46
C THR A 100 16.84 17.85 0.00
N THR A 101 16.18 17.02 0.80
CA THR A 101 16.03 17.27 2.24
C THR A 101 17.38 17.42 2.94
N GLU A 102 18.38 16.63 2.54
CA GLU A 102 19.73 16.67 3.09
C GLU A 102 20.41 18.00 2.76
N GLN A 103 20.29 18.48 1.52
CA GLN A 103 20.83 19.78 1.11
C GLN A 103 20.19 20.92 1.91
N LEU A 104 18.88 20.86 2.17
CA LEU A 104 18.19 21.85 2.99
C LEU A 104 18.69 21.83 4.45
N ILE A 105 18.93 20.66 5.02
CA ILE A 105 19.49 20.53 6.38
C ILE A 105 20.92 21.10 6.44
N GLU A 106 21.73 20.86 5.42
CA GLU A 106 23.08 21.44 5.32
C GLU A 106 23.03 22.97 5.27
N ILE A 107 22.15 23.53 4.43
CA ILE A 107 21.94 24.98 4.34
C ILE A 107 21.48 25.56 5.70
N GLU A 108 20.52 24.91 6.37
CA GLU A 108 20.06 25.33 7.69
C GLU A 108 21.22 25.33 8.71
N ALA A 109 22.03 24.27 8.74
CA ALA A 109 23.17 24.13 9.65
C ALA A 109 24.22 25.22 9.42
N ASP A 110 24.49 25.56 8.16
CA ASP A 110 25.44 26.62 7.78
C ASP A 110 24.95 27.99 8.26
N LEU A 111 23.67 28.30 8.03
CA LEU A 111 23.06 29.53 8.49
C LEU A 111 23.05 29.63 10.03
N GLN A 112 22.76 28.53 10.73
CA GLN A 112 22.84 28.49 12.19
C GLN A 112 24.26 28.74 12.70
N ARG A 113 25.30 28.19 12.04
CA ARG A 113 26.70 28.44 12.39
C ARG A 113 27.06 29.92 12.25
N ILE A 114 26.64 30.55 11.15
CA ILE A 114 26.87 31.99 10.91
C ILE A 114 26.15 32.83 11.97
N ALA A 115 24.89 32.52 12.26
CA ALA A 115 24.11 33.25 13.27
C ALA A 115 24.74 33.19 14.67
N ARG A 116 25.24 32.02 15.07
CA ARG A 116 25.95 31.85 16.35
C ARG A 116 27.25 32.64 16.41
N ALA A 117 28.03 32.64 15.33
CA ALA A 117 29.27 33.41 15.27
C ALA A 117 29.03 34.92 15.40
N ARG A 118 27.95 35.44 14.79
CA ARG A 118 27.58 36.85 14.87
C ARG A 118 27.07 37.27 16.26
N GLY A 119 26.44 36.36 17.01
CA GLY A 119 25.98 36.63 18.37
C GLY A 119 27.07 36.61 19.45
N GLN A 120 28.28 36.16 19.11
CA GLN A 120 29.45 36.14 20.01
C GLN A 120 30.44 37.30 19.77
N ALA A 121 30.16 38.17 18.80
CA ALA A 121 30.94 39.37 18.47
C ALA A 121 30.20 40.63 18.96
#